data_AF-A0A1A9AYJ1-F1
#
_entry.id   AF-A0A1A9AYJ1-F1
#
_cell.length_a   1.000
_cell.length_b   1.000
_cell.length_c   1.000
_cell.angle_alpha   90.00
_cell.angle_beta   90.00
_cell.angle_gamma   90.00
#
_symmetry.space_group_name_H-M   'P 1'
#
loop_
_entity.id
_entity.type
_entity.pdbx_description
1 polymer ?
#
loop_
_entity_poly.entity_id
_entity_poly.type
_entity_poly.pdbx_seq_one_letter_code
_entity_poly.pdbx_strand_id
1 'polypeptide(L)'
;MLVLGQPRSKLIRKLTALGPYLRESQCLEQQFFFDCLAVCANPRLPTEKREFWGWWLELQADADRQALTYQYRFGFYDKNGDWLEKPLPDKTIADEVHNTLRVFYPRLRQLLHSLEIELQPAPGVCGIDLNTAA
;
A
#
# COMPACT_ATOMS: atom_id res chain seq x y z
N MET A 1 -21.31 9.46 4.53
CA MET A 1 -20.27 10.36 4.03
C MET A 1 -19.81 9.85 2.67
N LEU A 2 -19.82 10.71 1.65
CA LEU A 2 -19.32 10.37 0.31
C LEU A 2 -17.84 10.73 0.25
N VAL A 3 -17.03 9.84 -0.32
CA VAL A 3 -15.62 10.08 -0.62
C VAL A 3 -15.51 9.99 -2.13
N LEU A 4 -15.03 11.05 -2.79
CA LEU A 4 -14.89 11.11 -4.25
C LEU A 4 -16.22 10.80 -4.99
N GLY A 5 -17.33 11.33 -4.48
CA GLY A 5 -18.67 11.11 -5.05
C GLY A 5 -19.23 9.69 -4.88
N GLN A 6 -18.52 8.77 -4.22
CA GLN A 6 -18.97 7.40 -3.98
C GLN A 6 -19.09 7.07 -2.48
N PRO A 7 -19.96 6.11 -2.11
CA PRO A 7 -20.00 5.63 -0.73
C PRO A 7 -18.70 4.90 -0.40
N ARG A 8 -18.04 5.30 0.70
CA ARG A 8 -16.78 4.72 1.17
C ARG A 8 -16.80 3.19 1.22
N SER A 9 -17.91 2.61 1.68
CA SER A 9 -18.09 1.15 1.75
C SER A 9 -17.97 0.45 0.39
N LYS A 10 -18.41 1.10 -0.70
CA LYS A 10 -18.25 0.58 -2.06
C LYS A 10 -16.80 0.65 -2.51
N LEU A 11 -16.10 1.74 -2.18
CA LEU A 11 -14.68 1.88 -2.49
C LEU A 11 -13.85 0.84 -1.72
N ILE A 12 -14.06 0.70 -0.42
CA ILE A 12 -13.43 -0.32 0.43
C ILE A 12 -13.65 -1.72 -0.14
N ARG A 13 -14.87 -2.08 -0.52
CA ARG A 13 -15.15 -3.40 -1.13
C ARG A 13 -14.37 -3.63 -2.43
N LYS A 14 -14.27 -2.62 -3.28
CA LYS A 14 -13.50 -2.69 -4.53
C LYS A 14 -12.00 -2.80 -4.27
N LEU A 15 -11.49 -2.03 -3.30
CA LEU A 15 -10.08 -2.07 -2.89
C LEU A 15 -9.73 -3.41 -2.24
N THR A 16 -10.62 -3.98 -1.43
CA THR A 16 -10.47 -5.32 -0.83
C THR A 16 -10.42 -6.41 -1.90
N ALA A 17 -11.09 -6.21 -3.04
CA ALA A 17 -11.02 -7.14 -4.17
C ALA A 17 -9.65 -7.16 -4.87
N LEU A 18 -8.75 -6.21 -4.60
CA LEU A 18 -7.36 -6.26 -5.09
C LEU A 18 -6.54 -7.37 -4.42
N GLY A 19 -6.95 -7.81 -3.23
CA GLY A 19 -6.27 -8.86 -2.47
C GLY A 19 -6.15 -8.52 -0.97
N PRO A 20 -5.37 -9.31 -0.22
CA PRO A 20 -5.21 -9.17 1.22
C PRO A 20 -4.25 -8.02 1.61
N TYR A 21 -4.36 -6.89 0.91
CA TYR A 21 -3.49 -5.73 1.10
C TYR A 21 -4.15 -4.62 1.91
N LEU A 22 -5.49 -4.49 1.83
CA LEU A 22 -6.20 -3.39 2.49
C LEU A 22 -6.36 -3.66 3.99
N ARG A 23 -5.92 -2.72 4.83
CA ARG A 23 -6.16 -2.74 6.28
C ARG A 23 -7.35 -1.86 6.61
N GLU A 24 -8.55 -2.44 6.58
CA GLU A 24 -9.79 -1.72 6.86
C GLU A 24 -9.78 -1.01 8.23
N SER A 25 -9.14 -1.61 9.24
CA SER A 25 -9.02 -1.05 10.59
C SER A 25 -8.19 0.23 10.67
N GLN A 26 -7.24 0.42 9.75
CA GLN A 26 -6.38 1.61 9.69
C GLN A 26 -6.88 2.65 8.68
N CYS A 27 -7.97 2.35 7.95
CA CYS A 27 -8.55 3.31 7.03
C CYS A 27 -9.32 4.39 7.80
N LEU A 28 -9.01 5.66 7.57
CA LEU A 28 -9.76 6.81 8.06
C LEU A 28 -10.79 7.29 7.03
N GLU A 29 -11.57 8.33 7.34
CA GLU A 29 -12.67 8.79 6.48
C GLU A 29 -12.26 9.09 5.04
N GLN A 30 -11.06 9.65 4.86
CA GLN A 30 -10.50 10.03 3.57
C GLN A 30 -9.15 9.35 3.31
N GLN A 31 -8.78 8.36 4.13
CA GLN A 31 -7.48 7.70 4.04
C GLN A 31 -7.67 6.19 3.93
N PHE A 32 -6.93 5.57 3.01
CA PHE A 32 -6.90 4.11 2.86
C PHE A 32 -5.48 3.62 3.10
N PHE A 33 -5.37 2.56 3.90
CA PHE A 33 -4.08 1.98 4.23
C PHE A 33 -3.94 0.61 3.58
N PHE A 34 -2.87 0.44 2.82
CA PHE A 34 -2.48 -0.82 2.22
C PHE A 34 -1.13 -1.24 2.75
N ASP A 35 -0.94 -2.54 2.95
CA ASP A 35 0.37 -3.10 3.26
C ASP A 35 0.61 -4.43 2.55
N CYS A 36 1.88 -4.78 2.41
CA CYS A 36 2.28 -6.07 1.91
C CYS A 36 3.49 -6.59 2.68
N LEU A 37 3.32 -7.74 3.32
CA LEU A 37 4.36 -8.51 3.98
C LEU A 37 5.04 -9.40 2.93
N ALA A 38 6.13 -8.94 2.32
CA ALA A 38 6.74 -9.62 1.19
C ALA A 38 7.73 -10.70 1.62
N VAL A 39 8.66 -10.39 2.53
CA VAL A 39 9.76 -11.31 2.91
C VAL A 39 9.78 -11.53 4.41
N CYS A 40 9.85 -12.78 4.85
CA CYS A 40 9.99 -13.08 6.28
C CYS A 40 11.42 -12.80 6.74
N ALA A 41 11.58 -11.92 7.73
CA ALA A 41 12.89 -11.57 8.27
C ALA A 41 13.54 -12.72 9.05
N ASN A 42 12.72 -13.54 9.72
CA ASN A 42 13.23 -14.65 10.51
C ASN A 42 12.29 -15.88 10.46
N PRO A 43 12.49 -16.79 9.49
CA PRO A 43 11.61 -17.94 9.31
C PRO A 43 11.68 -18.95 10.46
N ARG A 44 12.70 -18.85 11.32
CA ARG A 44 12.89 -19.74 12.49
C ARG A 44 11.99 -19.38 13.65
N LEU A 45 11.40 -18.17 13.67
CA LEU A 45 10.49 -17.76 14.73
C LEU A 45 9.10 -18.40 14.54
N PRO A 46 8.39 -18.69 15.65
CA PRO A 46 7.00 -19.11 15.59
C PRO A 46 6.14 -18.03 14.92
N THR A 47 5.08 -18.44 14.23
CA THR A 47 4.26 -17.58 13.37
C THR A 47 3.82 -16.27 14.04
N GLU A 48 3.51 -16.31 15.33
CA GLU A 48 3.08 -15.14 16.13
C GLU A 48 4.18 -14.10 16.40
N LYS A 49 5.46 -14.46 16.23
CA LYS A 49 6.60 -13.56 16.43
C LYS A 49 7.39 -13.32 15.16
N ARG A 50 6.83 -13.71 14.00
CA ARG A 50 7.49 -13.49 12.72
C ARG A 50 7.40 -12.03 12.35
N GLU A 51 8.53 -11.51 11.95
CA GLU A 51 8.68 -10.16 11.46
C GLU A 51 8.88 -10.22 9.95
N PHE A 52 8.48 -9.16 9.26
CA PHE A 52 8.45 -9.14 7.81
C PHE A 52 9.02 -7.85 7.25
N TRP A 53 9.72 -7.96 6.13
CA TRP A 53 10.09 -6.84 5.29
C TRP A 53 9.04 -6.64 4.21
N GLY A 54 8.75 -5.38 3.93
CA GLY A 54 7.72 -5.05 2.96
C GLY A 54 7.53 -3.56 2.78
N TRP A 55 6.33 -3.21 2.38
CA TRP A 55 5.92 -1.84 2.14
C TRP A 55 4.52 -1.61 2.68
N TRP A 56 4.24 -0.35 2.99
CA TRP A 56 2.89 0.14 3.18
C TRP A 56 2.67 1.35 2.28
N LEU A 57 1.41 1.53 1.90
CA LEU A 57 0.95 2.55 0.98
C LEU A 57 -0.31 3.18 1.55
N GLU A 58 -0.24 4.49 1.76
CA GLU A 58 -1.31 5.33 2.23
C GLU A 58 -1.90 6.06 1.03
N LEU A 59 -3.20 5.91 0.82
CA LEU A 59 -3.96 6.72 -0.12
C LEU A 59 -4.73 7.79 0.64
N GLN A 60 -4.62 9.02 0.21
CA GLN A 60 -5.38 10.13 0.74
C GLN A 60 -6.27 10.71 -0.36
N ALA A 61 -7.58 10.77 -0.11
CA ALA A 61 -8.53 11.41 -1.00
C ALA A 61 -8.27 12.92 -1.01
N ASP A 62 -8.19 13.47 -2.22
CA ASP A 62 -8.20 14.90 -2.44
C ASP A 62 -9.62 15.42 -2.15
N ALA A 63 -9.71 16.48 -1.35
CA ALA A 63 -10.99 17.04 -0.93
C ALA A 63 -11.67 17.83 -2.06
N ASP A 64 -10.89 18.35 -3.01
CA ASP A 64 -11.31 19.30 -4.04
C ASP A 64 -11.38 18.67 -5.43
N ARG A 65 -10.87 17.44 -5.60
CA ARG A 65 -10.77 16.74 -6.89
C ARG A 65 -11.19 15.29 -6.77
N GLN A 66 -11.58 14.69 -7.91
CA GLN A 66 -11.81 13.25 -8.00
C GLN A 66 -10.49 12.47 -8.11
N ALA A 67 -9.57 12.73 -7.20
CA ALA A 67 -8.22 12.19 -7.19
C ALA A 67 -7.83 11.60 -5.83
N LEU A 68 -6.96 10.59 -5.86
CA LEU A 68 -6.28 10.02 -4.71
C LEU A 68 -4.79 10.31 -4.83
N THR A 69 -4.21 10.80 -3.75
CA THR A 69 -2.76 10.88 -3.62
C THR A 69 -2.24 9.63 -2.93
N TYR A 70 -1.17 9.02 -3.45
CA TYR A 70 -0.52 7.88 -2.81
C TYR A 70 0.82 8.28 -2.22
N GLN A 71 1.13 7.76 -1.03
CA GLN A 71 2.46 7.75 -0.45
C GLN A 71 2.79 6.33 -0.05
N TYR A 72 3.92 5.80 -0.50
CA TYR A 72 4.42 4.50 -0.07
C TYR A 72 5.73 4.67 0.69
N ARG A 73 5.98 3.74 1.60
CA ARG A 73 7.20 3.65 2.39
C ARG A 73 7.61 2.19 2.50
N PHE A 74 8.91 1.99 2.66
CA PHE A 74 9.50 0.68 2.86
C PHE A 74 9.94 0.53 4.30
N GLY A 75 9.86 -0.69 4.81
CA GLY A 75 10.33 -0.94 6.16
C GLY A 75 10.03 -2.33 6.65
N PHE A 76 9.91 -2.37 7.97
CA PHE A 76 9.89 -3.58 8.75
C PHE A 76 8.60 -3.66 9.57
N TYR A 77 7.84 -4.72 9.36
CA TYR A 77 6.67 -5.05 10.14
C TYR A 77 7.08 -5.87 11.36
N ASP A 78 6.91 -5.30 12.54
CA ASP A 78 7.28 -5.95 13.79
C ASP A 78 6.21 -6.95 14.27
N LYS A 79 6.55 -7.69 15.33
CA LYS A 79 5.65 -8.67 15.96
C LYS A 79 4.43 -8.06 16.67
N ASN A 80 4.45 -6.77 17.00
CA ASN A 80 3.34 -6.07 17.61
C ASN A 80 2.29 -5.66 16.56
N GLY A 81 2.66 -5.74 15.29
CA GLY A 81 1.82 -5.40 14.17
C GLY A 81 2.03 -3.99 13.65
N ASP A 82 3.17 -3.38 13.99
CA ASP A 82 3.51 -2.00 13.65
C ASP A 82 4.54 -1.94 12.51
N TRP A 83 4.34 -0.99 11.59
CA TRP A 83 5.28 -0.68 10.52
C TRP A 83 6.36 0.29 11.02
N LEU A 84 7.61 -0.12 10.87
CA LEU A 84 8.79 0.69 11.19
C LEU A 84 9.52 1.06 9.90
N GLU A 85 9.60 2.35 9.60
CA GLU A 85 10.40 2.83 8.48
C GLU A 85 11.88 2.53 8.71
N LYS A 86 12.40 1.60 7.92
CA LYS A 86 13.78 1.12 8.00
C LYS A 86 14.29 0.82 6.59
N PRO A 87 15.58 1.09 6.32
CA PRO A 87 16.18 0.66 5.07
C PRO A 87 16.13 -0.86 4.95
N LEU A 88 15.85 -1.36 3.75
CA LEU A 88 15.85 -2.79 3.45
C LEU A 88 17.29 -3.31 3.60
N PRO A 89 17.49 -4.44 4.30
CA PRO A 89 18.81 -4.86 4.77
C PRO A 89 19.72 -5.34 3.62
N ASP A 90 19.14 -5.96 2.61
CA ASP A 90 19.87 -6.60 1.51
C ASP A 90 19.17 -6.38 0.17
N LYS A 91 19.94 -6.44 -0.92
CA LYS A 91 19.44 -6.24 -2.28
C LYS A 91 18.36 -7.26 -2.66
N THR A 92 18.50 -8.53 -2.29
CA THR A 92 17.50 -9.57 -2.57
C THR A 92 16.14 -9.24 -1.95
N ILE A 93 16.14 -8.83 -0.68
CA ILE A 93 14.93 -8.41 0.03
C ILE A 93 14.35 -7.17 -0.64
N ALA A 94 15.20 -6.20 -0.98
CA ALA A 94 14.78 -5.00 -1.68
C ALA A 94 14.12 -5.31 -3.03
N ASP A 95 14.72 -6.17 -3.85
CA ASP A 95 14.18 -6.57 -5.15
C ASP A 95 12.82 -7.29 -5.01
N GLU A 96 12.67 -8.19 -4.04
CA GLU A 96 11.38 -8.85 -3.77
C GLU A 96 10.30 -7.85 -3.31
N VAL A 97 10.63 -7.00 -2.33
CA VAL A 97 9.72 -5.96 -1.81
C VAL A 97 9.31 -4.99 -2.93
N HIS A 98 10.26 -4.51 -3.72
CA HIS A 98 10.00 -3.63 -4.86
C HIS A 98 9.15 -4.31 -5.92
N ASN A 99 9.40 -5.60 -6.22
CA ASN A 99 8.63 -6.36 -7.19
C ASN A 99 7.17 -6.50 -6.75
N THR A 100 6.90 -6.81 -5.47
CA THR A 100 5.52 -6.90 -4.97
C THR A 100 4.78 -5.57 -5.12
N LEU A 101 5.42 -4.44 -4.82
CA LEU A 101 4.83 -3.11 -5.00
C LEU A 101 4.58 -2.80 -6.49
N ARG A 102 5.52 -3.14 -7.38
CA ARG A 102 5.38 -2.99 -8.84
C ARG A 102 4.27 -3.85 -9.43
N VAL A 103 3.97 -5.00 -8.85
CA VAL A 103 2.84 -5.84 -9.27
C VAL A 103 1.51 -5.30 -8.73
N PHE A 104 1.51 -4.75 -7.52
CA PHE A 104 0.30 -4.20 -6.88
C PHE A 104 -0.14 -2.87 -7.51
N TYR A 105 0.78 -1.93 -7.70
CA TYR A 105 0.50 -0.58 -8.18
C TYR A 105 -0.32 -0.50 -9.49
N PRO A 106 0.01 -1.23 -10.57
CA PRO A 106 -0.78 -1.18 -11.79
C PRO A 106 -2.20 -1.72 -11.60
N ARG A 107 -2.41 -2.71 -10.72
CA ARG A 107 -3.75 -3.23 -10.39
C ARG A 107 -4.58 -2.19 -9.65
N LEU A 108 -3.98 -1.52 -8.67
CA LEU A 108 -4.61 -0.42 -7.96
C LEU A 108 -4.99 0.71 -8.93
N ARG A 109 -4.04 1.13 -9.77
CA ARG A 109 -4.26 2.17 -10.78
C ARG A 109 -5.39 1.81 -11.75
N GLN A 110 -5.40 0.57 -12.25
CA GLN A 110 -6.45 0.10 -13.15
C GLN A 110 -7.82 0.09 -12.48
N LEU A 111 -7.90 -0.31 -11.20
CA LEU A 111 -9.15 -0.27 -10.44
C LEU A 111 -9.64 1.16 -10.26
N LEU A 112 -8.77 2.09 -9.85
CA LEU A 112 -9.14 3.50 -9.67
C LEU A 112 -9.55 4.15 -10.99
N HIS A 113 -8.85 3.85 -12.07
CA HIS A 113 -9.23 4.29 -13.41
C HIS A 113 -10.62 3.78 -13.82
N SER A 114 -10.98 2.54 -13.48
CA SER A 114 -12.34 2.01 -13.71
C SER A 114 -13.45 2.73 -12.92
N LEU A 115 -13.06 3.53 -11.92
CA LEU A 115 -13.92 4.36 -11.10
C LEU A 115 -13.84 5.84 -11.46
N GLU A 116 -13.10 6.17 -12.54
CA GLU A 116 -12.85 7.53 -12.98
C GLU A 116 -12.12 8.35 -11.89
N ILE A 117 -11.35 7.68 -11.02
CA ILE A 117 -10.55 8.32 -9.97
C ILE A 117 -9.10 8.42 -10.45
N GLU A 118 -8.55 9.62 -10.46
CA GLU A 118 -7.15 9.84 -10.76
C GLU A 118 -6.26 9.40 -9.59
N LEU A 119 -5.11 8.79 -9.88
CA LEU A 119 -4.13 8.41 -8.88
C LEU A 119 -2.85 9.22 -9.12
N GLN A 120 -2.45 10.00 -8.12
CA GLN A 120 -1.30 10.91 -8.19
C GLN A 120 -0.32 10.65 -7.03
N PRO A 121 0.98 10.88 -7.20
CA PRO A 121 1.91 10.83 -6.08
C PRO A 121 1.65 11.99 -5.12
N ALA A 122 1.72 11.73 -3.81
CA ALA A 122 1.71 12.79 -2.80
C ALA A 122 2.97 13.69 -2.92
N PRO A 123 2.91 14.96 -2.49
CA PRO A 123 4.07 15.85 -2.52
C PRO A 123 5.21 15.26 -1.68
N GLY A 124 6.39 15.12 -2.29
CA GLY A 124 7.57 14.56 -1.62
C GLY A 124 7.67 13.04 -1.63
N VAL A 125 6.83 12.33 -2.40
CA VAL A 125 7.06 10.90 -2.68
C VAL A 125 8.38 10.76 -3.43
N CYS A 126 9.33 10.11 -2.78
CA CYS A 126 10.65 9.80 -3.33
C CYS A 126 10.86 8.29 -3.23
N GLY A 127 11.18 7.63 -4.33
CA GLY A 127 11.40 6.20 -4.33
C GLY A 127 11.54 5.63 -5.75
N ILE A 128 11.20 4.35 -5.90
CA ILE A 128 11.31 3.65 -7.18
C ILE A 128 10.23 4.08 -8.17
N ASP A 129 10.56 3.99 -9.45
CA ASP A 129 9.58 4.21 -10.51
C ASP A 129 8.58 3.02 -10.54
N LEU A 130 7.33 3.31 -10.20
CA LEU A 130 6.23 2.34 -10.16
C LEU A 130 5.55 2.13 -11.51
N ASN A 131 5.81 3.02 -12.48
CA ASN A 131 5.25 2.93 -13.83
C ASN A 131 6.09 2.05 -14.76
N THR A 132 7.33 1.76 -14.37
CA THR A 132 8.22 0.85 -15.10
C THR A 132 7.99 -0.59 -14.63
N ALA A 133 7.13 -1.33 -15.33
CA ALA A 133 7.11 -2.78 -15.22
C ALA A 133 8.48 -3.32 -15.67
N ALA A 134 9.13 -4.13 -14.83
CA ALA A 134 10.38 -4.82 -15.18
C ALA A 134 10.14 -5.87 -16.27
#